data_AF-A3IM05-F1
#
_entry.id   AF-A3IM05-F1
#
_cell.length_a   1.000
_cell.length_b   1.000
_cell.length_c   1.000
_cell.angle_alpha   90.00
_cell.angle_beta   90.00
_cell.angle_gamma   90.00
#
_symmetry.space_group_name_H-M   'P 1'
#
loop_
_entity.id
_entity.type
_entity.pdbx_description
1 polymer ?
#
loop_
_entity_poly.entity_id
_entity_poly.type
_entity_poly.pdbx_seq_one_letter_code
_entity_poly.pdbx_strand_id
1 'polypeptide(L)'
;MSVPEELTTEVSQPVESEETSTNNIEVEENPILFQAIGTLKGKPEQDEEGNFFIRLGGKRYKLFIAGYRYQAWLKQMAANPDQTLFLRVYPKCLMIPRKDPQIYFQVAAWEEENPWEEDPGMFKFRGVWQFVPQVRTPVISVYRNQNANDPKGKFKASHLPVLMRREDEAKPFRFNPKIAKEDLPPRWFIQGNFKFIPSRNCWGWDKDLEPPTKKIPRYKKPVKATTDGKLPPKKPSRKIEKPKKPQSDD
;
A
#
# COMPACT_ATOMS: atom_id res chain seq x y z
N MET A 1 -55.58 45.63 11.52
CA MET A 1 -56.16 45.87 12.86
C MET A 1 -55.59 44.78 13.75
N SER A 2 -54.79 44.99 14.78
CA SER A 2 -54.23 46.17 15.43
C SER A 2 -53.03 45.67 16.28
N VAL A 3 -51.98 46.47 16.38
CA VAL A 3 -50.93 46.41 17.43
C VAL A 3 -51.56 46.86 18.77
N PRO A 4 -50.98 46.68 19.99
CA PRO A 4 -49.61 47.05 20.43
C PRO A 4 -48.99 45.94 21.35
N GLU A 5 -47.84 46.00 22.04
CA GLU A 5 -47.19 47.08 22.80
C GLU A 5 -45.80 46.58 23.30
N GLU A 6 -44.81 47.48 23.38
CA GLU A 6 -43.46 47.27 23.91
C GLU A 6 -43.43 47.22 25.45
N LEU A 7 -42.42 46.58 26.05
CA LEU A 7 -41.78 47.07 27.29
C LEU A 7 -40.36 46.46 27.51
N THR A 8 -39.36 47.24 27.11
CA THR A 8 -38.12 47.64 27.85
C THR A 8 -37.29 46.67 28.72
N THR A 9 -36.02 46.57 28.31
CA THR A 9 -34.73 46.60 29.06
C THR A 9 -34.31 45.42 29.96
N GLU A 10 -33.15 44.82 29.63
CA GLU A 10 -31.96 44.92 30.48
C GLU A 10 -30.66 44.58 29.74
N VAL A 11 -29.63 45.35 30.08
CA VAL A 11 -28.27 45.40 29.52
C VAL A 11 -27.42 44.26 30.06
N SER A 12 -26.61 43.61 29.21
CA SER A 12 -25.33 42.97 29.57
C SER A 12 -24.53 42.58 28.31
N GLN A 13 -23.54 43.39 27.93
CA GLN A 13 -22.27 42.88 27.38
C GLN A 13 -21.40 42.41 28.58
N PRO A 14 -20.44 41.48 28.47
CA PRO A 14 -19.46 41.27 27.39
C PRO A 14 -19.39 39.78 26.97
N VAL A 15 -18.62 39.31 25.97
CA VAL A 15 -17.17 39.07 26.02
C VAL A 15 -16.70 38.71 24.61
N GLU A 16 -15.67 39.43 24.19
CA GLU A 16 -14.77 39.21 23.07
C GLU A 16 -14.32 37.74 23.01
N SER A 17 -14.82 36.99 22.02
CA SER A 17 -14.39 35.62 21.78
C SER A 17 -13.23 35.64 20.80
N GLU A 18 -12.06 35.31 21.34
CA GLU A 18 -10.81 35.06 20.64
C GLU A 18 -11.04 34.31 19.32
N GLU A 19 -10.50 34.90 18.25
CA GLU A 19 -10.33 34.30 16.95
C GLU A 19 -9.57 32.98 17.08
N THR A 20 -10.32 31.89 17.22
CA THR A 20 -9.77 30.55 17.08
C THR A 20 -9.55 30.34 15.59
N SER A 21 -8.36 30.76 15.13
CA SER A 21 -7.79 30.46 13.83
C SER A 21 -8.02 29.00 13.51
N THR A 22 -9.05 28.75 12.71
CA THR A 22 -9.44 27.42 12.28
C THR A 22 -8.33 26.98 11.34
N ASN A 23 -7.46 26.09 11.84
CA ASN A 23 -6.50 25.39 10.99
C ASN A 23 -7.33 24.69 9.90
N ASN A 24 -7.33 25.28 8.70
CA ASN A 24 -7.75 24.62 7.48
C ASN A 24 -6.86 23.39 7.32
N ILE A 25 -7.35 22.25 7.81
CA ILE A 25 -6.87 20.95 7.37
C ILE A 25 -7.42 20.83 5.95
N GLU A 26 -6.65 21.31 4.98
CA GLU A 26 -6.81 20.91 3.59
C GLU A 26 -6.70 19.39 3.56
N VAL A 27 -7.85 18.74 3.52
CA VAL A 27 -7.94 17.30 3.26
C VAL A 27 -7.53 17.14 1.80
N GLU A 28 -6.24 16.90 1.58
CA GLU A 28 -5.67 16.56 0.28
C GLU A 28 -6.52 15.42 -0.31
N GLU A 29 -7.34 15.73 -1.32
CA GLU A 29 -8.49 14.91 -1.75
C GLU A 29 -8.13 13.48 -2.21
N ASN A 30 -6.85 13.16 -2.37
CA ASN A 30 -6.39 11.78 -2.51
C ASN A 30 -4.94 11.64 -2.00
N PRO A 31 -4.71 11.20 -0.75
CA PRO A 31 -3.35 11.00 -0.27
C PRO A 31 -2.64 9.94 -1.11
N ILE A 32 -1.46 10.28 -1.64
CA ILE A 32 -0.59 9.31 -2.32
C ILE A 32 -0.34 8.17 -1.32
N LEU A 33 -0.71 6.95 -1.70
CA LEU A 33 -0.69 5.78 -0.82
C LEU A 33 -0.11 4.57 -1.52
N PHE A 34 0.43 3.64 -0.73
CA PHE A 34 0.88 2.34 -1.21
C PHE A 34 -0.30 1.46 -1.58
N GLN A 35 -0.27 0.91 -2.80
CA GLN A 35 -1.31 0.03 -3.32
C GLN A 35 -0.73 -0.99 -4.28
N ALA A 36 -1.26 -2.20 -4.25
CA ALA A 36 -1.13 -3.17 -5.34
C ALA A 36 -2.44 -3.93 -5.45
N ILE A 37 -3.29 -3.52 -6.38
CA ILE A 37 -4.59 -4.13 -6.58
C ILE A 37 -4.77 -4.41 -8.07
N GLY A 38 -5.41 -5.52 -8.40
CA GLY A 38 -5.71 -5.84 -9.79
C GLY A 38 -6.95 -6.68 -9.92
N THR A 39 -7.37 -6.85 -11.16
CA THR A 39 -8.52 -7.66 -11.54
C THR A 39 -8.03 -8.91 -12.24
N LEU A 40 -8.52 -10.08 -11.85
CA LEU A 40 -8.31 -11.34 -12.55
C LEU A 40 -9.66 -11.84 -13.06
N LYS A 41 -9.66 -12.55 -14.19
CA LYS A 41 -10.83 -13.27 -14.68
C LYS A 41 -10.46 -14.74 -14.81
N GLY A 42 -11.32 -15.62 -14.29
CA GLY A 42 -11.17 -17.05 -14.48
C GLY A 42 -12.05 -17.84 -13.53
N LYS A 43 -12.06 -19.15 -13.74
CA LYS A 43 -12.73 -20.10 -12.87
C LYS A 43 -11.83 -20.41 -11.66
N PRO A 44 -12.26 -20.13 -10.42
CA PRO A 44 -11.59 -20.65 -9.25
C PRO A 44 -11.80 -22.17 -9.16
N GLU A 45 -10.77 -22.90 -8.77
CA GLU A 45 -10.79 -24.34 -8.57
C GLU A 45 -10.34 -24.67 -7.15
N GLN A 46 -10.79 -25.80 -6.61
CA GLN A 46 -10.37 -26.33 -5.32
C GLN A 46 -9.55 -27.61 -5.54
N ASP A 47 -8.46 -27.76 -4.79
CA ASP A 47 -7.68 -29.01 -4.79
C ASP A 47 -8.17 -30.01 -3.73
N GLU A 48 -7.59 -31.22 -3.75
CA GLU A 48 -7.92 -32.31 -2.83
C GLU A 48 -7.68 -31.94 -1.35
N GLU A 49 -6.76 -31.01 -1.10
CA GLU A 49 -6.45 -30.49 0.24
C GLU A 49 -7.40 -29.35 0.66
N GLY A 50 -8.35 -28.99 -0.19
CA GLY A 50 -9.32 -27.92 0.04
C GLY A 50 -8.79 -26.51 -0.22
N ASN A 51 -7.58 -26.34 -0.74
CA ASN A 51 -7.04 -25.03 -1.12
C ASN A 51 -7.62 -24.54 -2.44
N PHE A 52 -7.97 -23.25 -2.49
CA PHE A 52 -8.43 -22.61 -3.71
C PHE A 52 -7.28 -22.10 -4.57
N PHE A 53 -7.42 -22.20 -5.89
CA PHE A 53 -6.47 -21.68 -6.87
C PHE A 53 -7.19 -21.20 -8.13
N ILE A 54 -6.48 -20.44 -8.96
CA ILE A 54 -6.92 -20.03 -10.30
C ILE A 54 -5.86 -20.41 -11.33
N ARG A 55 -6.28 -20.79 -12.53
CA ARG A 55 -5.36 -21.07 -13.65
C ARG A 55 -5.19 -19.84 -14.51
N LEU A 56 -3.95 -19.38 -14.66
CA LEU A 56 -3.59 -18.27 -15.53
C LEU A 56 -2.39 -18.68 -16.40
N GLY A 57 -2.52 -18.59 -17.72
CA GLY A 57 -1.46 -18.99 -18.65
C GLY A 57 -0.94 -20.42 -18.41
N GLY A 58 -1.84 -21.36 -18.12
CA GLY A 58 -1.53 -22.77 -17.84
C GLY A 58 -0.94 -23.06 -16.45
N LYS A 59 -0.65 -22.04 -15.63
CA LYS A 59 -0.10 -22.21 -14.28
C LYS A 59 -1.17 -22.03 -13.20
N ARG A 60 -1.03 -22.76 -12.09
CA ARG A 60 -1.90 -22.67 -10.91
C ARG A 60 -1.37 -21.60 -9.94
N TYR A 61 -2.22 -20.66 -9.56
CA TYR A 61 -1.91 -19.63 -8.57
C TYR A 61 -2.85 -19.75 -7.38
N LYS A 62 -2.28 -19.87 -6.17
CA LYS A 62 -3.07 -20.01 -4.94
C LYS A 62 -3.91 -18.75 -4.68
N LEU A 63 -5.18 -18.96 -4.35
CA LEU A 63 -6.08 -17.92 -3.87
C LEU A 63 -6.13 -17.96 -2.34
N PHE A 64 -6.00 -16.79 -1.71
CA PHE A 64 -6.15 -16.63 -0.28
C PHE A 64 -7.39 -15.80 0.02
N ILE A 65 -8.31 -16.37 0.77
CA ILE A 65 -9.56 -15.71 1.15
C ILE A 65 -9.45 -15.30 2.62
N ALA A 66 -9.77 -14.04 2.92
CA ALA A 66 -9.75 -13.56 4.30
C ALA A 66 -10.84 -14.23 5.13
N GLY A 67 -10.55 -14.56 6.40
CA GLY A 67 -11.44 -15.35 7.26
C GLY A 67 -12.89 -14.85 7.35
N TYR A 68 -13.08 -13.53 7.48
CA TYR A 68 -14.41 -12.92 7.55
C TYR A 68 -15.25 -13.07 6.26
N ARG A 69 -14.61 -13.42 5.13
CA ARG A 69 -15.27 -13.68 3.84
C ARG A 69 -15.29 -15.16 3.46
N TYR A 70 -14.64 -16.01 4.25
CA TYR A 70 -14.42 -17.40 3.88
C TYR A 70 -15.74 -18.17 3.72
N GLN A 71 -16.68 -17.98 4.65
CA GLN A 71 -17.99 -18.64 4.57
C GLN A 71 -18.79 -18.21 3.33
N ALA A 72 -18.79 -16.91 2.99
CA ALA A 72 -19.45 -16.41 1.78
C ALA A 72 -18.80 -16.98 0.51
N TRP A 73 -17.47 -17.07 0.49
CA TRP A 73 -16.73 -17.71 -0.59
C TRP A 73 -17.09 -19.20 -0.77
N LEU A 74 -17.17 -19.95 0.33
CA LEU A 74 -17.57 -21.36 0.28
C LEU A 74 -18.99 -21.53 -0.29
N LYS A 75 -19.93 -20.66 0.10
CA LYS A 75 -21.28 -20.67 -0.47
C LYS A 75 -21.28 -20.39 -1.97
N GLN A 76 -20.49 -19.41 -2.43
CA GLN A 76 -20.33 -19.11 -3.86
C GLN A 76 -19.82 -20.34 -4.62
N MET A 77 -18.78 -20.99 -4.11
CA MET A 77 -18.17 -22.14 -4.76
C MET A 77 -19.05 -23.38 -4.74
N ALA A 78 -19.86 -23.57 -3.70
CA ALA A 78 -20.82 -24.67 -3.64
C ALA A 78 -22.03 -24.46 -4.56
N ALA A 79 -22.53 -23.22 -4.66
CA ALA A 79 -23.67 -22.90 -5.50
C ALA A 79 -23.30 -22.91 -7.00
N ASN A 80 -22.12 -22.39 -7.32
CA ASN A 80 -21.68 -22.16 -8.70
C ASN A 80 -20.22 -22.62 -8.93
N PRO A 81 -19.95 -23.94 -8.88
CA PRO A 81 -18.59 -24.48 -8.94
C PRO A 81 -17.88 -24.23 -10.28
N ASP A 82 -18.65 -24.09 -11.36
CA ASP A 82 -18.11 -23.94 -12.72
C ASP A 82 -18.09 -22.48 -13.23
N GLN A 83 -18.49 -21.54 -12.38
CA GLN A 83 -18.63 -20.14 -12.78
C GLN A 83 -17.28 -19.44 -12.95
N THR A 84 -17.16 -18.72 -14.06
CA THR A 84 -16.06 -17.78 -14.26
C THR A 84 -16.38 -16.51 -13.48
N LEU A 85 -15.45 -16.08 -12.63
CA LEU A 85 -15.60 -14.87 -11.83
C LEU A 85 -14.56 -13.83 -12.21
N PHE A 86 -14.92 -12.56 -12.02
CA PHE A 86 -13.97 -11.48 -11.91
C PHE A 86 -13.56 -11.36 -10.44
N LEU A 87 -12.27 -11.45 -10.18
CA LEU A 87 -11.69 -11.41 -8.83
C LEU A 87 -10.87 -10.12 -8.67
N ARG A 88 -11.24 -9.28 -7.70
CA ARG A 88 -10.38 -8.20 -7.23
C ARG A 88 -9.36 -8.79 -6.28
N VAL A 89 -8.08 -8.58 -6.53
CA VAL A 89 -7.02 -9.25 -5.76
C VAL A 89 -5.88 -8.32 -5.36
N TYR A 90 -5.27 -8.63 -4.21
CA TYR A 90 -3.96 -8.13 -3.82
C TYR A 90 -2.91 -9.21 -4.13
N PRO A 91 -1.94 -8.97 -5.02
CA PRO A 91 -0.88 -9.92 -5.27
C PRO A 91 0.06 -9.97 -4.07
N LYS A 92 0.55 -11.17 -3.79
CA LYS A 92 1.57 -11.46 -2.80
C LYS A 92 2.66 -12.27 -3.46
N CYS A 93 3.88 -12.04 -3.01
CA CYS A 93 5.05 -12.69 -3.57
C CYS A 93 5.91 -13.22 -2.43
N LEU A 94 6.17 -14.53 -2.47
CA LEU A 94 7.16 -15.17 -1.63
C LEU A 94 8.47 -15.25 -2.40
N MET A 95 9.48 -14.54 -1.90
CA MET A 95 10.81 -14.48 -2.47
C MET A 95 11.73 -15.41 -1.68
N ILE A 96 12.09 -16.53 -2.26
CA ILE A 96 13.12 -17.43 -1.72
C ILE A 96 14.39 -17.21 -2.54
N PRO A 97 15.55 -16.91 -1.91
CA PRO A 97 16.79 -16.69 -2.63
C PRO A 97 17.10 -17.85 -3.60
N ARG A 98 17.51 -17.50 -4.83
CA ARG A 98 17.84 -18.45 -5.92
C ARG A 98 16.69 -19.33 -6.41
N LYS A 99 15.45 -19.09 -5.99
CA LYS A 99 14.26 -19.73 -6.56
C LYS A 99 13.42 -18.70 -7.30
N ASP A 100 12.58 -19.17 -8.21
CA ASP A 100 11.61 -18.30 -8.87
C ASP A 100 10.61 -17.74 -7.85
N PRO A 101 10.20 -16.47 -8.02
CA PRO A 101 9.20 -15.86 -7.14
C PRO A 101 7.88 -16.65 -7.19
N GLN A 102 7.38 -17.02 -6.02
CA GLN A 102 6.08 -17.67 -5.89
C GLN A 102 4.99 -16.60 -5.69
N ILE A 103 4.05 -16.55 -6.61
CA ILE A 103 2.94 -15.58 -6.60
C ILE A 103 1.67 -16.25 -6.12
N TYR A 104 0.93 -15.53 -5.29
CA TYR A 104 -0.40 -15.91 -4.82
C TYR A 104 -1.25 -14.65 -4.70
N PHE A 105 -2.57 -14.83 -4.74
CA PHE A 105 -3.52 -13.72 -4.82
C PHE A 105 -4.43 -13.75 -3.62
N GLN A 106 -4.41 -12.68 -2.82
CA GLN A 106 -5.40 -12.48 -1.77
C GLN A 106 -6.65 -11.87 -2.39
N VAL A 107 -7.77 -12.59 -2.33
CA VAL A 107 -9.05 -12.13 -2.88
C VAL A 107 -9.66 -11.06 -1.99
N ALA A 108 -10.00 -9.93 -2.61
CA ALA A 108 -10.56 -8.75 -2.00
C ALA A 108 -12.02 -8.52 -2.39
N ALA A 109 -12.49 -9.05 -3.52
CA ALA A 109 -13.89 -9.09 -3.92
C ALA A 109 -14.02 -10.07 -5.09
N TRP A 110 -15.24 -10.51 -5.38
CA TRP A 110 -15.55 -11.33 -6.53
C TRP A 110 -16.93 -10.95 -7.06
N GLU A 111 -17.08 -10.89 -8.37
CA GLU A 111 -18.34 -10.59 -9.06
C GLU A 111 -18.46 -11.43 -10.33
N GLU A 112 -19.68 -11.57 -10.85
CA GLU A 112 -19.96 -12.31 -12.09
C GLU A 112 -19.58 -11.49 -13.34
N GLU A 113 -19.80 -10.19 -13.27
CA GLU A 113 -19.40 -9.20 -14.27
C GLU A 113 -18.18 -8.41 -13.78
N ASN A 114 -17.57 -7.59 -14.64
CA ASN A 114 -16.46 -6.73 -14.22
C ASN A 114 -16.99 -5.38 -13.74
N PRO A 115 -17.20 -5.16 -12.43
CA PRO A 115 -17.57 -3.83 -11.95
C PRO A 115 -16.36 -2.87 -11.95
N TRP A 116 -15.16 -3.38 -12.21
CA TRP A 116 -13.92 -2.62 -12.14
C TRP A 116 -13.52 -2.20 -13.56
N GLU A 117 -13.20 -0.93 -13.77
CA GLU A 117 -12.79 -0.40 -15.08
C GLU A 117 -11.50 -1.04 -15.62
N GLU A 118 -10.71 -1.73 -14.79
CA GLU A 118 -9.47 -2.36 -15.22
C GLU A 118 -9.69 -3.71 -15.91
N ASP A 119 -9.00 -3.91 -17.04
CA ASP A 119 -9.01 -5.18 -17.76
C ASP A 119 -8.48 -6.35 -16.92
N PRO A 120 -8.96 -7.59 -17.14
CA PRO A 120 -8.41 -8.77 -16.51
C PRO A 120 -6.90 -8.93 -16.76
N GLY A 121 -6.16 -9.17 -15.68
CA GLY A 121 -4.71 -9.26 -15.67
C GLY A 121 -4.00 -7.91 -15.49
N MET A 122 -4.73 -6.80 -15.41
CA MET A 122 -4.17 -5.48 -15.11
C MET A 122 -4.17 -5.19 -13.61
N PHE A 123 -3.07 -4.56 -13.17
CA PHE A 123 -2.83 -4.21 -11.79
C PHE A 123 -2.39 -2.75 -11.67
N LYS A 124 -3.02 -2.02 -10.75
CA LYS A 124 -2.59 -0.69 -10.31
C LYS A 124 -1.57 -0.85 -9.19
N PHE A 125 -0.32 -0.48 -9.46
CA PHE A 125 0.73 -0.43 -8.45
C PHE A 125 1.08 1.01 -8.10
N ARG A 126 1.19 1.27 -6.79
CA ARG A 126 1.73 2.49 -6.20
C ARG A 126 2.76 2.08 -5.16
N GLY A 127 4.05 2.25 -5.46
CA GLY A 127 5.11 1.74 -4.61
C GLY A 127 6.51 2.19 -4.97
N VAL A 128 7.49 1.77 -4.15
CA VAL A 128 8.89 2.15 -4.35
C VAL A 128 9.55 1.21 -5.34
N TRP A 129 10.11 1.76 -6.41
CA TRP A 129 10.84 0.99 -7.41
C TRP A 129 12.30 0.80 -7.01
N GLN A 130 12.70 -0.46 -6.80
CA GLN A 130 14.01 -0.80 -6.25
C GLN A 130 14.47 -2.21 -6.62
N PHE A 131 15.75 -2.49 -6.40
CA PHE A 131 16.27 -3.83 -6.33
C PHE A 131 16.27 -4.35 -4.90
N VAL A 132 15.92 -5.61 -4.72
CA VAL A 132 16.05 -6.32 -3.44
C VAL A 132 16.99 -7.52 -3.62
N PRO A 133 17.83 -7.87 -2.64
CA PRO A 133 18.87 -8.89 -2.81
C PRO A 133 18.35 -10.30 -3.20
N GLN A 134 17.08 -10.59 -2.89
CA GLN A 134 16.49 -11.91 -3.08
C GLN A 134 16.16 -12.23 -4.55
N VAL A 135 16.06 -11.23 -5.42
CA VAL A 135 15.61 -11.39 -6.82
C VAL A 135 16.43 -10.49 -7.75
N ARG A 136 16.77 -11.01 -8.94
CA ARG A 136 17.60 -10.28 -9.92
C ARG A 136 16.84 -9.17 -10.65
N THR A 137 15.52 -9.31 -10.77
CA THR A 137 14.63 -8.36 -11.44
C THR A 137 14.28 -7.22 -10.47
N PRO A 138 14.20 -5.95 -10.93
CA PRO A 138 13.70 -4.90 -10.05
C PRO A 138 12.26 -5.18 -9.62
N VAL A 139 11.88 -4.65 -8.47
CA VAL A 139 10.55 -4.83 -7.89
C VAL A 139 9.87 -3.48 -7.66
N ILE A 140 8.54 -3.48 -7.66
CA ILE A 140 7.75 -2.46 -6.96
C ILE A 140 7.49 -2.98 -5.55
N SER A 141 8.03 -2.27 -4.56
CA SER A 141 7.80 -2.57 -3.16
C SER A 141 6.60 -1.79 -2.64
N VAL A 142 5.59 -2.51 -2.22
CA VAL A 142 4.36 -1.97 -1.64
C VAL A 142 4.39 -2.18 -0.13
N TYR A 143 4.51 -1.07 0.60
CA TYR A 143 4.51 -1.05 2.07
C TYR A 143 3.09 -0.87 2.60
N ARG A 144 2.92 -0.98 3.92
CA ARG A 144 1.64 -0.73 4.57
C ARG A 144 1.52 0.75 4.91
N ASN A 145 0.44 1.38 4.45
CA ASN A 145 0.15 2.79 4.75
C ASN A 145 0.11 3.04 6.26
N GLN A 146 0.51 4.25 6.69
CA GLN A 146 0.62 4.61 8.10
C GLN A 146 -0.69 4.38 8.88
N ASN A 147 -1.82 4.69 8.26
CA ASN A 147 -3.14 4.64 8.89
C ASN A 147 -3.82 3.26 8.78
N ALA A 148 -3.16 2.27 8.16
CA ALA A 148 -3.75 0.94 8.01
C ALA A 148 -3.84 0.22 9.36
N ASN A 149 -5.05 -0.15 9.79
CA ASN A 149 -5.27 -1.00 10.97
C ASN A 149 -4.95 -2.46 10.62
N ASP A 150 -4.17 -3.15 11.46
CA ASP A 150 -3.92 -4.59 11.28
C ASP A 150 -3.81 -5.26 12.65
N PRO A 151 -4.68 -6.25 12.94
CA PRO A 151 -4.71 -6.93 14.23
C PRO A 151 -3.41 -7.65 14.59
N LYS A 152 -2.58 -8.04 13.61
CA LYS A 152 -1.42 -8.93 13.85
C LYS A 152 -0.09 -8.21 14.04
N GLY A 153 0.01 -6.92 13.71
CA GLY A 153 1.22 -6.09 13.89
C GLY A 153 2.50 -6.51 13.14
N LYS A 154 2.53 -7.69 12.51
CA LYS A 154 3.68 -8.24 11.78
C LYS A 154 3.52 -8.00 10.28
N PHE A 155 4.16 -6.94 9.79
CA PHE A 155 4.07 -6.56 8.38
C PHE A 155 5.35 -6.85 7.62
N LYS A 156 5.20 -7.50 6.46
CA LYS A 156 6.21 -7.56 5.41
C LYS A 156 5.74 -6.74 4.22
N ALA A 157 6.66 -6.03 3.59
CA ALA A 157 6.38 -5.37 2.31
C ALA A 157 6.11 -6.44 1.24
N SER A 158 5.25 -6.12 0.27
CA SER A 158 5.05 -6.96 -0.90
C SER A 158 6.02 -6.48 -1.98
N HIS A 159 6.97 -7.33 -2.36
CA HIS A 159 7.96 -7.05 -3.39
C HIS A 159 7.52 -7.71 -4.69
N LEU A 160 7.01 -6.93 -5.65
CA LEU A 160 6.40 -7.44 -6.87
C LEU A 160 7.41 -7.30 -8.03
N PRO A 161 7.92 -8.39 -8.62
CA PRO A 161 8.84 -8.33 -9.75
C PRO A 161 8.23 -7.63 -10.95
N VAL A 162 8.91 -6.62 -11.49
CA VAL A 162 8.43 -5.88 -12.65
C VAL A 162 9.43 -5.89 -13.81
N LEU A 163 8.91 -6.04 -15.02
CA LEU A 163 9.62 -5.78 -16.27
C LEU A 163 9.23 -4.38 -16.71
N MET A 164 10.07 -3.41 -16.37
CA MET A 164 9.88 -2.01 -16.70
C MET A 164 11.20 -1.45 -17.17
N ARG A 165 11.19 -0.82 -18.35
CA ARG A 165 12.27 0.03 -18.84
C ARG A 165 11.73 1.45 -18.86
N ARG A 166 12.50 2.38 -18.32
CA ARG A 166 12.20 3.80 -18.37
C ARG A 166 13.35 4.50 -19.05
N GLU A 167 13.03 5.51 -19.83
CA GLU A 167 14.00 6.36 -20.52
C GLU A 167 14.36 7.60 -19.70
N ASP A 168 13.57 7.90 -18.67
CA ASP A 168 13.81 9.00 -17.74
C ASP A 168 14.92 8.68 -16.71
N GLU A 169 15.23 9.68 -15.87
CA GLU A 169 16.21 9.53 -14.79
C GLU A 169 15.74 8.62 -13.66
N ALA A 170 14.46 8.22 -13.64
CA ALA A 170 13.99 7.29 -12.65
C ALA A 170 14.68 5.96 -12.94
N LYS A 171 15.54 5.56 -12.01
CA LYS A 171 16.20 4.26 -11.99
C LYS A 171 15.78 3.52 -10.73
N PRO A 172 15.70 2.18 -10.77
CA PRO A 172 15.37 1.39 -9.59
C PRO A 172 16.43 1.64 -8.52
N PHE A 173 15.99 2.01 -7.32
CA PHE A 173 16.88 2.22 -6.19
C PHE A 173 17.69 0.95 -5.88
N ARG A 174 19.01 1.09 -5.72
CA ARG A 174 19.91 0.02 -5.27
C ARG A 174 20.51 0.41 -3.94
N PHE A 175 20.18 -0.32 -2.89
CA PHE A 175 20.83 -0.13 -1.60
C PHE A 175 22.27 -0.62 -1.67
N ASN A 176 23.22 0.27 -1.34
CA ASN A 176 24.63 -0.08 -1.19
C ASN A 176 25.08 0.26 0.24
N PRO A 177 25.40 -0.74 1.09
CA PRO A 177 25.82 -0.50 2.47
C PRO A 177 27.17 0.20 2.59
N LYS A 178 27.96 0.29 1.51
CA LYS A 178 29.28 0.93 1.50
C LYS A 178 29.23 2.45 1.26
N ILE A 179 28.08 2.97 0.87
CA ILE A 179 27.89 4.39 0.52
C ILE A 179 27.16 5.08 1.68
N ALA A 180 27.54 6.32 1.99
CA ALA A 180 26.84 7.14 2.97
C ALA A 180 25.38 7.35 2.54
N LYS A 181 24.46 7.54 3.51
CA LYS A 181 23.03 7.56 3.21
C LYS A 181 22.64 8.75 2.33
N GLU A 182 23.38 9.83 2.44
CA GLU A 182 23.25 11.09 1.73
C GLU A 182 23.65 10.94 0.26
N ASP A 183 24.62 10.07 -0.02
CA ASP A 183 25.15 9.77 -1.35
C ASP A 183 24.43 8.59 -2.04
N LEU A 184 23.44 7.98 -1.36
CA LEU A 184 22.63 6.94 -1.96
C LEU A 184 21.75 7.52 -3.07
N PRO A 185 21.51 6.76 -4.16
CA PRO A 185 20.63 7.22 -5.23
C PRO A 185 19.22 7.52 -4.69
N PRO A 186 18.49 8.46 -5.32
CA PRO A 186 17.13 8.78 -4.89
C PRO A 186 16.22 7.56 -5.01
N ARG A 187 15.24 7.48 -4.12
CA ARG A 187 14.17 6.48 -4.19
C ARG A 187 12.99 7.05 -4.96
N TRP A 188 12.55 6.33 -5.98
CA TRP A 188 11.42 6.71 -6.81
C TRP A 188 10.16 5.96 -6.38
N PHE A 189 9.07 6.71 -6.20
CA PHE A 189 7.73 6.21 -6.05
C PHE A 189 7.04 6.22 -7.42
N ILE A 190 6.61 5.03 -7.85
CA ILE A 190 6.00 4.80 -9.16
C ILE A 190 4.52 4.49 -8.97
N GLN A 191 3.70 5.07 -9.82
CA GLN A 191 2.25 4.91 -9.85
C GLN A 191 1.87 4.56 -11.27
N GLY A 192 1.45 3.32 -11.50
CA GLY A 192 1.27 2.82 -12.86
C GLY A 192 0.38 1.60 -12.95
N ASN A 193 -0.03 1.33 -14.19
CA ASN A 193 -0.67 0.09 -14.58
C ASN A 193 0.38 -0.92 -15.01
N PHE A 194 0.16 -2.16 -14.60
CA PHE A 194 1.05 -3.26 -14.89
C PHE A 194 0.26 -4.50 -15.28
N LYS A 195 0.64 -5.14 -16.38
CA LYS A 195 0.04 -6.36 -16.88
C LYS A 195 0.72 -7.58 -16.27
N PHE A 196 -0.03 -8.49 -15.69
CA PHE A 196 0.52 -9.74 -15.19
C PHE A 196 0.95 -10.66 -16.33
N ILE A 197 2.14 -11.27 -16.21
CA ILE A 197 2.74 -12.17 -17.19
C ILE A 197 2.96 -13.53 -16.54
N PRO A 198 1.99 -14.47 -16.63
CA PRO A 198 2.08 -15.77 -15.96
C PRO A 198 3.30 -16.60 -16.37
N SER A 199 3.71 -16.52 -17.64
CA SER A 199 4.88 -17.25 -18.15
C SER A 199 6.16 -16.92 -17.39
N ARG A 200 6.30 -15.69 -16.89
CA ARG A 200 7.50 -15.19 -16.19
C ARG A 200 7.32 -14.92 -14.70
N ASN A 201 6.13 -15.12 -14.14
CA ASN A 201 5.79 -14.77 -12.75
C ASN A 201 6.21 -13.34 -12.39
N CYS A 202 5.87 -12.38 -13.25
CA CYS A 202 6.18 -10.97 -13.07
C CYS A 202 5.12 -10.09 -13.72
N TRP A 203 5.27 -8.78 -13.55
CA TRP A 203 4.38 -7.78 -14.12
C TRP A 203 5.11 -6.90 -15.13
N GLY A 204 4.60 -6.79 -16.36
CA GLY A 204 5.09 -5.84 -17.34
C GLY A 204 4.50 -4.46 -17.10
N TRP A 205 5.31 -3.41 -17.19
CA TRP A 205 4.80 -2.04 -17.20
C TRP A 205 3.96 -1.78 -18.45
N ASP A 206 2.83 -1.10 -18.27
CA ASP A 206 1.91 -0.72 -19.34
C ASP A 206 1.90 0.80 -19.53
N LYS A 207 1.50 1.54 -18.49
CA LYS A 207 1.53 3.00 -18.47
C LYS A 207 1.68 3.56 -17.06
N ASP A 208 2.18 4.79 -16.97
CA ASP A 208 2.14 5.55 -15.72
C ASP A 208 0.74 6.14 -15.51
N LEU A 209 0.30 6.13 -14.26
CA LEU A 209 -0.90 6.85 -13.80
C LEU A 209 -0.53 8.28 -13.39
N GLU A 210 0.64 8.45 -12.80
CA GLU A 210 1.22 9.73 -12.43
C GLU A 210 2.74 9.68 -12.66
N PRO A 211 3.39 10.84 -12.91
CA PRO A 211 4.84 10.90 -13.06
C PRO A 211 5.58 10.31 -11.84
N PRO A 212 6.74 9.66 -12.03
CA PRO A 212 7.60 9.24 -10.94
C PRO A 212 7.90 10.39 -9.99
N THR A 213 7.79 10.14 -8.69
CA THR A 213 8.05 11.15 -7.67
C THR A 213 9.06 10.68 -6.63
N LYS A 214 9.84 11.61 -6.09
CA LYS A 214 10.73 11.35 -4.94
C LYS A 214 9.97 11.42 -3.61
N LYS A 215 8.72 11.90 -3.60
CA LYS A 215 7.85 11.97 -2.43
C LYS A 215 7.27 10.58 -2.13
N ILE A 216 7.80 9.92 -1.11
CA ILE A 216 7.33 8.59 -0.69
C ILE A 216 6.30 8.76 0.43
N PRO A 217 5.09 8.18 0.30
CA PRO A 217 4.06 8.21 1.34
C PRO A 217 4.56 7.69 2.69
N ARG A 218 3.96 8.14 3.78
CA ARG A 218 4.29 7.60 5.11
C ARG A 218 3.77 6.16 5.24
N TYR A 219 4.61 5.26 5.74
CA TYR A 219 4.30 3.84 5.88
C TYR A 219 4.76 3.27 7.22
N LYS A 220 4.08 2.20 7.67
CA LYS A 220 4.52 1.40 8.81
C LYS A 220 5.79 0.65 8.44
N LYS A 221 6.88 0.89 9.16
CA LYS A 221 8.13 0.17 8.93
C LYS A 221 7.90 -1.33 9.16
N PRO A 222 8.31 -2.19 8.21
CA PRO A 222 8.23 -3.64 8.41
C PRO A 222 8.93 -4.04 9.72
N VAL A 223 8.30 -4.93 10.49
CA VAL A 223 8.93 -5.51 11.68
C VAL A 223 10.08 -6.36 11.18
N LYS A 224 11.32 -5.94 11.47
CA LYS A 224 12.49 -6.79 11.23
C LYS A 224 12.31 -8.02 12.12
N ALA A 225 12.32 -9.22 11.54
CA ALA A 225 12.52 -10.42 12.33
C ALA A 225 13.94 -10.30 12.91
N THR A 226 14.05 -9.88 14.16
CA THR A 226 15.28 -10.10 14.92
C THR A 226 15.37 -11.60 15.15
N THR A 227 16.52 -12.17 14.85
CA THR A 227 16.82 -13.60 15.08
C THR A 227 16.81 -13.96 16.56
N ASP A 228 16.66 -12.97 17.45
CA ASP A 228 16.44 -13.15 18.88
C ASP A 228 15.24 -12.31 19.29
N GLY A 229 14.36 -12.84 20.13
CA GLY A 229 13.12 -12.22 20.60
C GLY A 229 13.27 -10.94 21.46
N LYS A 230 14.24 -10.07 21.18
CA LYS A 230 14.38 -8.73 21.75
C LYS A 230 13.92 -7.67 20.77
N LEU A 231 12.94 -6.87 21.19
CA LEU A 231 12.59 -5.60 20.57
C LEU A 231 13.86 -4.76 20.34
N PRO A 232 13.98 -4.06 19.20
CA PRO A 232 15.12 -3.16 18.98
C PRO A 232 15.11 -2.07 20.08
N PRO A 233 16.28 -1.74 20.66
CA PRO A 233 16.34 -0.69 21.67
C PRO A 233 15.82 0.62 21.08
N LYS A 234 14.91 1.28 21.81
CA LYS A 234 14.49 2.66 21.52
C LYS A 234 15.77 3.49 21.39
N LYS A 235 15.99 4.10 20.22
CA LYS A 235 17.06 5.10 20.07
C LYS A 235 16.83 6.18 21.13
N PRO A 236 17.84 6.53 21.94
CA PRO A 236 17.70 7.64 22.87
C PRO A 236 17.41 8.92 22.07
N SER A 237 16.36 9.63 22.47
CA SER A 237 16.12 10.98 22.03
C SER A 237 17.34 11.82 22.41
N ARG A 238 18.07 12.33 21.42
CA ARG A 238 19.03 13.41 21.67
C ARG A 238 18.22 14.60 22.17
N LYS A 239 18.31 14.89 23.47
CA LYS A 239 17.94 16.20 24.00
C LYS A 239 18.87 17.20 23.32
N ILE A 240 18.29 18.11 22.54
CA ILE A 240 18.99 19.30 22.07
C ILE A 240 19.12 20.19 23.29
N GLU A 241 20.32 20.29 23.86
CA GLU A 241 20.64 21.35 24.81
C GLU A 241 20.59 22.68 24.07
N LYS A 242 19.70 23.58 24.50
CA LYS A 242 19.71 24.97 24.06
C LYS A 242 20.98 25.64 24.59
N PRO A 243 21.72 26.42 23.78
CA PRO A 243 22.85 27.18 24.27
C PRO A 243 22.38 28.25 25.26
N LYS A 244 23.03 28.32 26.44
CA LYS A 244 22.84 29.39 27.42
C LYS A 244 23.35 30.71 26.82
N LYS A 245 22.55 31.78 26.94
CA LYS A 245 22.99 33.16 26.69
C LYS A 245 24.16 33.51 27.63
N PRO A 246 25.20 34.20 27.15
CA PRO A 246 26.22 34.76 28.04
C PRO A 246 25.60 35.90 28.88
N GLN A 247 25.83 35.87 30.19
CA GLN A 247 25.63 37.02 31.07
C GLN A 247 26.75 38.03 30.78
N SER A 248 26.36 39.27 30.51
CA SER A 248 27.22 40.45 30.54
C SER A 248 27.43 40.85 32.01
N ASP A 249 28.68 40.91 32.44
CA ASP A 249 29.07 41.60 33.66
C ASP A 249 29.13 43.10 33.38
N ASP A 250 28.39 43.88 34.16
CA ASP A 250 28.62 45.29 34.50
C ASP A 250 28.26 45.47 35.99
#